data_AF-A0A7V5C3Y3-F1
#
_entry.id   AF-A0A7V5C3Y3-F1
#
_cell.length_a   1.000
_cell.length_b   1.000
_cell.length_c   1.000
_cell.angle_alpha   90.00
_cell.angle_beta   90.00
_cell.angle_gamma   90.00
#
_symmetry.space_group_name_H-M   'P 1'
#
loop_
_entity.id
_entity.type
_entity.pdbx_description
1 polymer ?
#
loop_
_entity_poly.entity_id
_entity_poly.type
_entity_poly.pdbx_seq_one_letter_code
_entity_poly.pdbx_strand_id
1 'polypeptide(L)'
;MKKLLIFSLFPSLLLAQNVKEEHITVKITDDMPYITTTNSGKKVKIERIQDTDNRLTDDYTKTSRPCPPFCIQPTHVADGINNIEEIELLKFIQDKVSNNTGVVIDARLKSWFEIETIPSAIN
;
A
#
# COMPACT_ATOMS: atom_id res chain seq x y z
N MET A 1 -25.94 -56.36 28.68
CA MET A 1 -27.10 -55.58 28.21
C MET A 1 -26.59 -54.35 27.48
N LYS A 2 -27.31 -53.93 26.43
CA LYS A 2 -26.82 -53.26 25.21
C LYS A 2 -26.09 -51.93 25.44
N LYS A 3 -24.91 -51.79 24.80
CA LYS A 3 -24.24 -50.51 24.54
C LYS A 3 -25.11 -49.67 23.61
N LEU A 4 -25.42 -48.44 24.01
CA LEU A 4 -26.01 -47.44 23.12
C LEU A 4 -25.06 -46.23 23.12
N LEU A 5 -24.07 -46.27 22.23
CA LEU A 5 -23.20 -45.15 21.92
C LEU A 5 -23.97 -44.23 20.96
N ILE A 6 -24.56 -43.17 21.50
CA ILE A 6 -25.14 -42.09 20.71
C ILE A 6 -23.97 -41.23 20.22
N PHE A 7 -23.53 -41.47 18.99
CA PHE A 7 -22.61 -40.59 18.27
C PHE A 7 -23.44 -39.39 17.80
N SER A 8 -23.43 -38.28 18.57
CA SER A 8 -24.07 -37.05 18.11
C SER A 8 -23.28 -36.51 16.91
N LEU A 9 -23.86 -36.59 15.71
CA LEU A 9 -23.41 -35.82 14.56
C LEU A 9 -23.53 -34.33 14.92
N PHE A 10 -22.43 -33.71 15.30
CA PHE A 10 -22.32 -32.26 15.35
C PHE A 10 -22.25 -31.78 13.89
N PRO A 11 -23.27 -31.08 13.35
CA PRO A 11 -23.14 -30.49 12.04
C PRO A 11 -22.12 -29.35 12.18
N SER A 12 -20.94 -29.50 11.57
CA SER A 12 -19.99 -28.42 11.41
C SER A 12 -20.65 -27.33 10.56
N LEU A 13 -21.17 -26.31 11.23
CA LEU A 13 -21.65 -25.10 10.61
C LEU A 13 -20.41 -24.34 10.11
N LEU A 14 -20.06 -24.56 8.84
CA LEU A 14 -19.08 -23.75 8.13
C LEU A 14 -19.60 -22.31 8.10
N LEU A 15 -19.07 -21.44 8.97
CA LEU A 15 -19.22 -20.01 8.81
C LEU A 15 -18.56 -19.63 7.47
N ALA A 16 -19.38 -19.37 6.46
CA ALA A 16 -18.95 -18.66 5.26
C ALA A 16 -18.48 -17.27 5.71
N GLN A 17 -17.17 -17.09 5.84
CA GLN A 17 -16.60 -15.77 6.01
C GLN A 17 -16.80 -15.04 4.69
N ASN A 18 -17.69 -14.05 4.69
CA ASN A 18 -17.82 -13.09 3.60
C ASN A 18 -16.50 -12.33 3.50
N VAL A 19 -15.61 -12.77 2.60
CA VAL A 19 -14.47 -11.97 2.17
C VAL A 19 -15.06 -10.78 1.43
N LYS A 20 -15.08 -9.61 2.08
CA LYS A 20 -15.42 -8.35 1.42
C LYS A 20 -14.33 -8.12 0.38
N GLU A 21 -14.67 -8.32 -0.89
CA GLU A 21 -13.82 -7.91 -2.00
C GLU A 21 -13.77 -6.38 -1.99
N GLU A 22 -12.67 -5.83 -1.48
CA GLU A 22 -12.46 -4.38 -1.43
C GLU A 22 -12.16 -3.89 -2.84
N HIS A 23 -13.16 -3.29 -3.48
CA HIS A 23 -12.99 -2.70 -4.80
C HIS A 23 -12.10 -1.44 -4.71
N ILE A 24 -10.89 -1.52 -5.26
CA ILE A 24 -9.92 -0.43 -5.24
C ILE A 24 -10.16 0.51 -6.43
N THR A 25 -10.65 1.70 -6.13
CA THR A 25 -11.04 2.72 -7.12
C THR A 25 -9.93 3.75 -7.35
N VAL A 26 -9.21 4.12 -6.30
CA VAL A 26 -8.15 5.14 -6.34
C VAL A 26 -6.80 4.41 -6.33
N LYS A 27 -6.38 3.91 -7.50
CA LYS A 27 -5.09 3.22 -7.67
C LYS A 27 -3.91 4.19 -7.82
N ILE A 28 -2.68 3.70 -7.64
CA ILE A 28 -1.44 4.45 -7.91
C ILE A 28 -1.24 4.58 -9.43
N THR A 29 -1.17 3.44 -10.11
CA THR A 29 -1.22 3.32 -11.58
C THR A 29 -2.36 2.38 -11.97
N ASP A 30 -2.65 2.24 -13.27
CA ASP A 30 -3.74 1.36 -13.72
C ASP A 30 -3.53 -0.11 -13.29
N ASP A 31 -2.27 -0.56 -13.31
CA ASP A 31 -1.81 -1.89 -12.94
C ASP A 31 -1.29 -2.03 -11.50
N MET A 32 -1.00 -0.92 -10.80
CA MET A 32 -0.51 -0.89 -9.43
C MET A 32 -1.53 -0.22 -8.50
N PRO A 33 -2.42 -0.98 -7.84
CA PRO A 33 -3.37 -0.41 -6.88
C PRO A 33 -2.70 0.09 -5.59
N TYR A 34 -1.70 -0.65 -5.12
CA TYR A 34 -0.90 -0.38 -3.92
C TYR A 34 0.40 -1.18 -3.97
N ILE A 35 1.34 -0.85 -3.10
CA ILE A 35 2.48 -1.73 -2.78
C ILE A 35 2.49 -2.08 -1.29
N THR A 36 3.26 -3.09 -0.92
CA THR A 36 3.50 -3.43 0.48
C THR A 36 4.98 -3.43 0.77
N THR A 37 5.35 -2.93 1.94
CA THR A 37 6.73 -2.94 2.42
C THR A 37 6.78 -3.30 3.91
N THR A 38 7.98 -3.43 4.46
CA THR A 38 8.20 -3.55 5.90
C THR A 38 8.79 -2.23 6.42
N ASN A 39 8.16 -1.63 7.42
CA ASN A 39 8.68 -0.45 8.11
C ASN A 39 8.78 -0.75 9.62
N SER A 40 9.98 -0.60 10.19
CA SER A 40 10.24 -0.90 11.62
C SER A 40 9.71 -2.28 12.07
N GLY A 41 9.92 -3.29 11.23
CA GLY A 41 9.47 -4.68 11.48
C GLY A 41 7.97 -4.94 11.27
N LYS A 42 7.19 -3.94 10.86
CA LYS A 42 5.75 -4.07 10.59
C LYS A 42 5.46 -4.02 9.10
N LYS A 43 4.59 -4.90 8.62
CA LYS A 43 4.09 -4.82 7.24
C LYS A 43 3.20 -3.58 7.10
N VAL A 44 3.52 -2.75 6.12
CA VAL A 44 2.80 -1.52 5.79
C VAL A 44 2.31 -1.63 4.35
N LYS A 45 1.05 -1.23 4.13
CA LYS A 45 0.47 -1.06 2.80
C LYS A 45 0.60 0.41 2.42
N ILE A 46 1.24 0.70 1.31
CA ILE A 46 1.36 2.04 0.74
C ILE A 46 0.31 2.12 -0.36
N GLU A 47 -0.71 2.94 -0.14
CA GLU A 47 -1.83 3.10 -1.05
C GLU A 47 -2.35 4.54 -1.02
N ARG A 48 -3.14 4.90 -2.03
CA ARG A 48 -3.87 6.16 -2.03
C ARG A 48 -5.13 6.04 -1.20
N ILE A 49 -5.56 7.15 -0.62
CA ILE A 49 -6.83 7.24 0.10
C ILE A 49 -7.97 6.89 -0.86
N GLN A 50 -8.81 5.92 -0.49
CA GLN A 50 -9.89 5.43 -1.36
C GLN A 50 -11.14 6.31 -1.36
N ASP A 51 -11.23 7.27 -0.43
CA ASP A 51 -12.31 8.26 -0.40
C ASP A 51 -12.20 9.23 -1.58
N THR A 52 -13.07 9.07 -2.57
CA THR A 52 -13.08 9.90 -3.78
C THR A 52 -13.44 11.35 -3.53
N ASP A 53 -13.92 11.70 -2.33
CA ASP A 53 -14.23 13.06 -1.91
C ASP A 53 -13.15 13.65 -0.99
N ASN A 54 -12.04 12.92 -0.76
CA ASN A 54 -10.94 13.39 0.07
C ASN A 54 -10.29 14.66 -0.49
N ARG A 55 -10.15 15.67 0.38
CA ARG A 55 -9.62 17.00 0.08
C ARG A 55 -8.75 17.52 1.23
N LEU A 56 -7.68 18.24 0.89
CA LEU A 56 -6.97 19.13 1.80
C LEU A 56 -7.73 20.47 1.98
N THR A 57 -7.23 21.37 2.82
CA THR A 57 -7.95 22.58 3.28
C THR A 57 -8.13 23.69 2.24
N ASP A 58 -7.25 23.78 1.25
CA ASP A 58 -7.13 24.91 0.31
C ASP A 58 -7.84 24.65 -1.05
N ASP A 59 -7.58 25.51 -2.04
CA ASP A 59 -7.98 25.31 -3.43
C ASP A 59 -7.08 24.28 -4.14
N TYR A 60 -7.61 23.59 -5.16
CA TYR A 60 -6.92 22.50 -5.90
C TYR A 60 -6.56 21.25 -5.06
N THR A 61 -7.31 21.01 -3.99
CA THR A 61 -6.95 20.05 -2.94
C THR A 61 -7.52 18.65 -3.05
N LYS A 62 -8.26 18.32 -4.10
CA LYS A 62 -8.76 16.95 -4.31
C LYS A 62 -7.59 16.01 -4.60
N THR A 63 -7.30 15.09 -3.68
CA THR A 63 -6.12 14.18 -3.74
C THR A 63 -6.46 12.79 -4.29
N SER A 64 -7.73 12.38 -4.20
CA SER A 64 -8.13 10.98 -4.36
C SER A 64 -9.05 10.80 -5.57
N ARG A 65 -8.53 11.11 -6.76
CA ARG A 65 -9.26 10.91 -8.02
C ARG A 65 -9.13 9.46 -8.50
N PRO A 66 -10.20 8.82 -9.01
CA PRO A 66 -10.12 7.47 -9.57
C PRO A 66 -9.02 7.32 -10.63
N CYS A 67 -8.32 6.19 -10.59
CA CYS A 67 -7.33 5.81 -11.58
C CYS A 67 -7.77 4.47 -12.20
N PRO A 68 -8.01 4.42 -13.52
CA PRO A 68 -7.90 5.50 -14.52
C PRO A 68 -9.07 6.53 -14.48
N PRO A 69 -8.90 7.74 -15.08
CA PRO A 69 -7.73 8.19 -15.85
C PRO A 69 -6.69 8.95 -15.01
N PHE A 70 -6.94 9.22 -13.73
CA PHE A 70 -6.07 10.08 -12.90
C PHE A 70 -5.01 9.27 -12.14
N CYS A 71 -4.29 8.45 -12.91
CA CYS A 71 -3.15 7.68 -12.43
C CYS A 71 -1.90 8.55 -12.33
N ILE A 72 -1.04 8.27 -11.35
CA ILE A 72 0.30 8.85 -11.33
C ILE A 72 1.02 8.37 -12.59
N GLN A 73 1.76 9.27 -13.24
CA GLN A 73 2.48 8.97 -14.47
C GLN A 73 3.96 8.81 -14.15
N PRO A 74 4.67 7.90 -14.84
CA PRO A 74 6.12 7.86 -14.75
C PRO A 74 6.68 9.14 -15.37
N THR A 75 7.80 9.62 -14.85
CA THR A 75 8.45 10.80 -15.42
C THR A 75 9.63 10.43 -16.28
N HIS A 76 9.72 11.13 -17.41
CA HIS A 76 10.89 11.21 -18.24
C HIS A 76 11.18 12.70 -18.51
N VAL A 77 12.34 13.19 -18.05
CA VAL A 77 12.71 14.60 -18.21
C VAL A 77 13.40 14.85 -19.56
N ALA A 78 14.46 14.09 -19.85
CA ALA A 78 15.22 14.17 -21.09
C ALA A 78 16.16 12.96 -21.24
N ASP A 79 16.66 12.73 -22.46
CA ASP A 79 17.66 11.72 -22.73
C ASP A 79 18.92 11.89 -21.86
N GLY A 80 19.38 10.80 -21.26
CA GLY A 80 20.54 10.79 -20.38
C GLY A 80 20.27 11.24 -18.94
N ILE A 81 19.05 11.66 -18.62
CA ILE A 81 18.64 12.00 -17.24
C ILE A 81 17.82 10.85 -16.65
N ASN A 82 18.38 10.20 -15.63
CA ASN A 82 17.65 9.22 -14.82
C ASN A 82 17.01 9.93 -13.62
N ASN A 83 15.75 10.33 -13.74
CA ASN A 83 14.97 10.88 -12.63
C ASN A 83 14.34 9.75 -11.80
N ILE A 84 14.15 10.01 -10.51
CA ILE A 84 13.39 9.15 -9.61
C ILE A 84 12.24 10.00 -9.09
N GLU A 85 11.00 9.59 -9.36
CA GLU A 85 9.81 10.20 -8.79
C GLU A 85 9.02 9.18 -7.97
N GLU A 86 7.71 9.38 -7.83
CA GLU A 86 6.87 8.56 -6.96
C GLU A 86 6.85 7.10 -7.41
N ILE A 87 6.61 6.82 -8.70
CA ILE A 87 6.52 5.44 -9.19
C ILE A 87 7.88 4.73 -9.10
N GLU A 88 8.97 5.40 -9.46
CA GLU A 88 10.31 4.80 -9.42
C GLU A 88 10.72 4.49 -7.98
N LEU A 89 10.40 5.39 -7.04
CA LEU A 89 10.65 5.16 -5.62
C LEU A 89 9.80 4.00 -5.06
N LEU A 90 8.51 3.94 -5.40
CA LEU A 90 7.63 2.85 -4.97
C LEU A 90 8.12 1.50 -5.51
N LYS A 91 8.53 1.43 -6.78
CA LYS A 91 9.14 0.23 -7.37
C LYS A 91 10.45 -0.12 -6.67
N PHE A 92 11.30 0.85 -6.36
CA PHE A 92 12.54 0.60 -5.61
C PHE A 92 12.25 0.03 -4.21
N ILE A 93 11.24 0.55 -3.52
CA ILE A 93 10.82 0.04 -2.21
C ILE A 93 10.29 -1.41 -2.32
N GLN A 94 9.45 -1.67 -3.31
CA GLN A 94 8.86 -2.99 -3.53
C GLN A 94 9.90 -4.03 -3.96
N ASP A 95 10.79 -3.68 -4.88
CA ASP A 95 11.69 -4.66 -5.53
C ASP A 95 13.04 -4.78 -4.85
N LYS A 96 13.55 -3.69 -4.23
CA LYS A 96 14.90 -3.65 -3.65
C LYS A 96 14.87 -3.59 -2.13
N VAL A 97 14.17 -2.62 -1.56
CA VAL A 97 14.14 -2.42 -0.10
C VAL A 97 13.48 -3.61 0.59
N SER A 98 12.32 -4.06 0.10
CA SER A 98 11.61 -5.21 0.67
C SER A 98 12.40 -6.52 0.58
N ASN A 99 13.37 -6.60 -0.34
CA ASN A 99 14.25 -7.75 -0.53
C ASN A 99 15.64 -7.56 0.11
N ASN A 100 15.83 -6.54 0.95
CA ASN A 100 17.11 -6.20 1.61
C ASN A 100 18.29 -5.99 0.64
N THR A 101 18.01 -5.51 -0.58
CA THR A 101 19.02 -5.21 -1.61
C THR A 101 19.11 -3.73 -1.96
N GLY A 102 18.38 -2.88 -1.22
CA GLY A 102 18.40 -1.43 -1.37
C GLY A 102 17.96 -0.75 -0.06
N VAL A 103 18.26 0.54 0.06
CA VAL A 103 17.93 1.36 1.25
C VAL A 103 17.42 2.71 0.79
N VAL A 104 16.36 3.21 1.43
CA VAL A 104 15.91 4.60 1.29
C VAL A 104 16.46 5.37 2.49
N ILE A 105 17.18 6.45 2.21
CA ILE A 105 17.80 7.29 3.24
C ILE A 105 17.10 8.65 3.24
N ASP A 106 16.46 8.99 4.35
CA ASP A 106 15.96 10.32 4.60
C ASP A 106 17.10 11.16 5.19
N ALA A 107 17.68 12.05 4.37
CA ALA A 107 18.84 12.85 4.78
C ALA A 107 18.46 14.14 5.54
N ARG A 108 17.18 14.33 5.89
CA ARG A 108 16.73 15.51 6.65
C ARG A 108 17.20 15.44 8.10
N LEU A 109 16.98 16.51 8.85
CA LEU A 109 17.24 16.51 10.30
C LEU A 109 16.33 15.49 10.99
N LYS A 110 16.85 14.85 12.03
CA LYS A 110 16.12 13.86 12.82
C LYS A 110 14.73 14.32 13.28
N SER A 111 14.59 15.57 13.70
CA SER A 111 13.30 16.12 14.12
C SER A 111 12.25 16.13 13.01
N TRP A 112 12.65 16.19 11.74
CA TRP A 112 11.72 16.12 10.60
C TRP A 112 11.37 14.68 10.24
N PHE A 113 12.36 13.78 10.29
CA PHE A 113 12.14 12.35 10.08
C PHE A 113 11.16 11.76 11.10
N GLU A 114 11.28 12.18 12.37
CA GLU A 114 10.42 11.69 13.46
C GLU A 114 8.96 12.17 13.36
N ILE A 115 8.70 13.28 12.67
CA ILE A 115 7.33 13.78 12.43
C ILE A 115 6.66 12.94 11.35
N GLU A 116 7.32 12.81 10.20
CA GLU A 116 6.83 12.02 9.06
C GLU A 116 7.98 11.68 8.12
N THR A 117 7.94 10.48 7.54
CA THR A 117 8.91 10.04 6.54
C THR A 117 8.28 8.96 5.66
N ILE A 118 8.95 8.66 4.54
CA ILE A 118 8.56 7.58 3.65
C ILE A 118 8.70 6.25 4.39
N PRO A 119 7.69 5.36 4.34
CA PRO A 119 7.82 4.02 4.94
C PRO A 119 9.07 3.29 4.42
N SER A 120 9.78 2.62 5.33
CA SER A 120 11.06 1.92 5.08
C SER A 120 12.29 2.82 4.94
N ALA A 121 12.14 4.15 5.04
CA ALA A 121 13.29 5.04 5.11
C ALA A 121 14.02 4.93 6.46
N ILE A 122 15.34 5.14 6.43
CA ILE A 122 16.18 5.33 7.61
C ILE A 122 16.76 6.75 7.61
N ASN A 123 16.97 7.31 8.80
CA ASN A 123 17.62 8.61 9.00
C ASN A 123 18.96 8.46 9.72
#